data_AF-A0A954DHP3-F1
#
_entry.id   AF-A0A954DHP3-F1
#
_cell.length_a   1.000
_cell.length_b   1.000
_cell.length_c   1.000
_cell.angle_alpha   90.00
_cell.angle_beta   90.00
_cell.angle_gamma   90.00
#
_symmetry.space_group_name_H-M   'P 1'
#
loop_
_entity.id
_entity.type
_entity.pdbx_description
1 polymer ?
#
loop_
_entity_poly.entity_id
_entity_poly.type
_entity_poly.pdbx_seq_one_letter_code
_entity_poly.pdbx_strand_id
1 'polypeptide(L)'
;MSENEGKPFVIIGVNSDTDLDALRPRLKAENITWRSFWNGPEGKQGPISKAWHVSGWPTVYVIDHRGIIRHKSHGNAQMDVVLRTCIDEAIEARGGRDP
;
A
#
# COMPACT_ATOMS: atom_id res chain seq x y z
N MET A 1 6.51 -14.47 2.12
CA MET A 1 5.36 -13.62 1.74
C MET A 1 4.06 -14.40 1.98
N SER A 2 3.84 -14.89 3.21
CA SER A 2 2.90 -16.00 3.49
C SER A 2 1.84 -15.73 4.58
N GLU A 3 1.97 -14.68 5.39
CA GLU A 3 1.11 -14.53 6.58
C GLU A 3 -0.35 -14.17 6.28
N ASN A 4 -0.59 -13.41 5.19
CA ASN A 4 -1.92 -12.89 4.83
C ASN A 4 -2.45 -13.44 3.51
N GLU A 5 -1.86 -14.52 3.01
CA GLU A 5 -2.36 -15.22 1.83
C GLU A 5 -3.77 -15.77 2.10
N GLY A 6 -4.70 -15.59 1.15
CA GLY A 6 -6.11 -15.96 1.30
C GLY A 6 -6.96 -15.02 2.17
N LYS A 7 -6.35 -14.07 2.90
CA LYS A 7 -7.07 -13.06 3.68
C LYS A 7 -7.52 -11.88 2.78
N PRO A 8 -8.53 -11.07 3.18
CA PRO A 8 -8.95 -9.87 2.46
C PRO A 8 -7.93 -8.73 2.59
N PHE A 9 -6.69 -8.96 2.14
CA PHE A 9 -5.56 -8.06 2.28
C PHE A 9 -4.78 -7.96 0.97
N VAL A 10 -4.24 -6.77 0.70
CA VAL A 10 -3.37 -6.52 -0.44
C VAL A 10 -2.38 -5.38 -0.12
N ILE A 11 -1.19 -5.46 -0.70
CA ILE A 11 -0.21 -4.37 -0.72
C ILE A 11 -0.28 -3.65 -2.07
N ILE A 12 -0.37 -2.32 -2.03
CA ILE A 12 -0.29 -1.45 -3.20
C ILE A 12 0.89 -0.50 -3.02
N GLY A 13 1.82 -0.53 -3.97
CA GLY A 13 2.96 0.39 -4.00
C GLY A 13 2.66 1.67 -4.80
N VAL A 14 3.31 2.76 -4.43
CA VAL A 14 3.42 3.97 -5.27
C VAL A 14 4.91 4.24 -5.43
N ASN A 15 5.43 4.07 -6.64
CA ASN A 15 6.84 4.29 -6.95
C ASN A 15 7.07 5.73 -7.40
N SER A 16 8.14 6.36 -6.90
CA SER A 16 8.49 7.76 -7.17
C SER A 16 9.79 7.93 -7.97
N ASP A 17 10.26 6.89 -8.66
CA ASP A 17 11.32 7.02 -9.65
C ASP A 17 10.82 7.85 -10.84
N THR A 18 11.67 8.68 -11.41
CA THR A 18 11.28 9.64 -12.45
C THR A 18 11.33 9.06 -13.87
N ASP A 19 12.00 7.91 -14.05
CA ASP A 19 12.18 7.24 -15.33
C ASP A 19 11.41 5.92 -15.38
N LEU A 20 10.34 5.90 -16.17
CA LEU A 20 9.48 4.72 -16.31
C LEU A 20 10.17 3.55 -17.03
N ASP A 21 11.05 3.84 -17.98
CA ASP A 21 11.74 2.82 -18.76
C ASP A 21 12.82 2.13 -17.93
N ALA A 22 13.49 2.88 -17.04
CA ALA A 22 14.42 2.33 -16.05
C ALA A 22 13.72 1.62 -14.89
N LEU A 23 12.48 2.01 -14.55
CA LEU A 23 11.72 1.41 -13.45
C LEU A 23 11.36 -0.06 -13.70
N ARG A 24 10.87 -0.39 -14.91
CA ARG A 24 10.44 -1.75 -15.25
C ARG A 24 11.51 -2.83 -15.01
N PRO A 25 12.76 -2.69 -15.51
CA PRO A 25 13.80 -3.69 -15.23
C PRO A 25 14.19 -3.74 -13.76
N ARG A 26 14.15 -2.61 -13.03
CA ARG A 26 14.41 -2.57 -11.57
C ARG A 26 13.40 -3.38 -10.79
N LEU A 27 12.10 -3.20 -11.05
CA LEU A 27 11.04 -3.98 -10.39
C LEU A 27 11.24 -5.50 -10.59
N LYS A 28 11.67 -5.89 -11.78
CA LYS A 28 11.95 -7.30 -12.11
C LYS A 28 13.21 -7.81 -11.40
N ALA A 29 14.28 -7.01 -11.37
CA ALA A 29 15.54 -7.35 -10.70
C ALA A 29 15.38 -7.47 -9.17
N GLU A 30 14.56 -6.60 -8.56
CA GLU A 30 14.30 -6.60 -7.12
C GLU A 30 13.16 -7.53 -6.71
N ASN A 31 12.57 -8.26 -7.66
CA ASN A 31 11.45 -9.16 -7.44
C ASN A 31 10.26 -8.49 -6.73
N ILE A 32 9.99 -7.24 -7.10
CA ILE A 32 8.83 -6.48 -6.61
C ILE A 32 7.61 -6.93 -7.42
N THR A 33 6.82 -7.81 -6.81
CA THR A 33 5.68 -8.49 -7.47
C THR A 33 4.32 -7.92 -7.09
N TRP A 34 4.24 -7.07 -6.06
CA TRP A 34 2.99 -6.44 -5.67
C TRP A 34 2.58 -5.35 -6.67
N ARG A 35 1.25 -5.12 -6.77
CA ARG A 35 0.69 -4.09 -7.64
C ARG A 35 1.24 -2.73 -7.25
N SER A 36 1.71 -1.96 -8.23
CA SER A 36 2.21 -0.61 -8.00
C SER A 36 1.77 0.38 -9.07
N PHE A 37 1.60 1.62 -8.65
CA PHE A 37 1.39 2.77 -9.53
C PHE A 37 2.68 3.57 -9.67
N TRP A 38 2.90 4.11 -10.86
CA TRP A 38 3.97 5.08 -11.08
C TRP A 38 3.46 6.49 -10.72
N ASN A 39 4.20 7.21 -9.88
CA ASN A 39 3.85 8.57 -9.46
C ASN A 39 4.15 9.62 -10.54
N GLY A 40 4.66 9.21 -11.70
CA GLY A 40 4.94 10.10 -12.82
C GLY A 40 6.34 10.73 -12.77
N PRO A 41 6.68 11.53 -13.79
CA PRO A 41 8.04 12.04 -14.00
C PRO A 41 8.48 13.07 -12.94
N GLU A 42 7.54 13.66 -12.20
CA GLU A 42 7.83 14.55 -11.06
C GLU A 42 8.32 13.80 -9.81
N GLY A 43 8.39 12.47 -9.87
CA GLY A 43 8.95 11.62 -8.82
C GLY A 43 8.25 11.84 -7.48
N LYS A 44 8.98 12.25 -6.43
CA LYS A 44 8.40 12.48 -5.08
C LYS A 44 7.34 13.58 -5.04
N GLN A 45 7.32 14.48 -6.02
CA GLN A 45 6.35 15.58 -6.13
C GLN A 45 5.24 15.25 -7.14
N GLY A 46 5.11 13.99 -7.54
CA GLY A 46 4.07 13.56 -8.47
C GLY A 46 2.64 13.70 -7.94
N PRO A 47 1.65 13.60 -8.83
CA PRO A 47 0.23 13.81 -8.53
C PRO A 47 -0.31 12.96 -7.38
N ILE A 48 0.11 11.70 -7.23
CA ILE A 48 -0.39 10.83 -6.15
C ILE A 48 0.16 11.30 -4.81
N SER A 49 1.47 11.56 -4.72
CA SER A 49 2.08 12.08 -3.49
C SER A 49 1.50 13.43 -3.05
N LYS A 50 1.22 14.33 -4.01
CA LYS A 50 0.54 15.61 -3.74
C LYS A 50 -0.88 15.40 -3.22
N ALA A 51 -1.69 14.60 -3.91
CA ALA A 51 -3.08 14.33 -3.51
C ALA A 51 -3.21 13.68 -2.12
N TRP A 52 -2.22 12.86 -1.74
CA TRP A 52 -2.18 12.18 -0.44
C TRP A 52 -1.37 12.93 0.63
N HIS A 53 -0.96 14.19 0.38
CA HIS A 53 -0.14 14.99 1.31
C HIS A 53 1.05 14.20 1.89
N VAL A 54 1.81 13.54 1.01
CA VAL A 54 3.03 12.82 1.37
C VAL A 54 4.17 13.82 1.53
N SER A 55 4.66 13.98 2.76
CA SER A 55 5.74 14.92 3.12
C SER A 55 7.07 14.24 3.49
N GLY A 56 7.11 12.91 3.55
CA GLY A 56 8.31 12.16 3.89
C GLY A 56 8.30 10.77 3.26
N TRP A 57 9.47 10.14 3.16
CA TRP A 57 9.64 8.87 2.47
C TRP A 57 10.42 7.87 3.33
N PRO A 58 10.00 6.60 3.40
CA PRO A 58 8.72 6.09 2.90
C PRO A 58 7.52 6.64 3.71
N THR A 59 6.33 6.70 3.11
CA THR A 59 5.07 6.90 3.83
C THR A 59 4.21 5.65 3.64
N VAL A 60 3.66 5.12 4.73
CA VAL A 60 2.75 3.96 4.73
C VAL A 60 1.37 4.40 5.20
N TYR A 61 0.35 3.90 4.50
CA TYR A 61 -1.06 4.03 4.90
C TYR A 61 -1.65 2.65 5.12
N VAL A 62 -2.37 2.46 6.23
CA VAL A 62 -3.29 1.33 6.39
C VAL A 62 -4.70 1.85 6.13
N ILE A 63 -5.36 1.26 5.14
CA ILE A 63 -6.72 1.61 4.73
C ILE A 63 -7.58 0.37 4.97
N ASP A 64 -8.68 0.52 5.71
CA ASP A 64 -9.59 -0.59 5.98
C ASP A 64 -10.48 -0.94 4.77
N HIS A 65 -11.25 -2.02 4.91
CA HIS A 65 -12.17 -2.51 3.87
C HIS A 65 -13.33 -1.54 3.55
N ARG A 66 -13.50 -0.48 4.34
CA ARG A 66 -14.49 0.59 4.13
C ARG A 66 -13.87 1.83 3.46
N GLY A 67 -12.57 1.80 3.17
CA GLY A 67 -11.84 2.91 2.56
C GLY A 67 -11.37 3.98 3.55
N ILE A 68 -11.36 3.69 4.85
CA ILE A 68 -10.95 4.65 5.89
C ILE A 68 -9.46 4.46 6.19
N ILE A 69 -8.71 5.57 6.25
CA ILE A 69 -7.31 5.55 6.70
C ILE A 69 -7.29 5.31 8.22
N ARG A 70 -6.71 4.20 8.63
CA ARG A 70 -6.57 3.78 10.05
C ARG A 70 -5.19 4.08 10.62
N HIS A 71 -4.20 4.22 9.76
CA HIS A 71 -2.83 4.55 10.16
C HIS A 71 -2.09 5.29 9.04
N LYS A 72 -1.23 6.24 9.42
CA LYS A 72 -0.26 6.91 8.56
C LYS A 72 1.06 7.00 9.32
N SER A 73 2.16 6.55 8.72
CA SER A 73 3.49 6.65 9.33
C SER A 73 4.59 6.83 8.30
N HIS A 74 5.74 7.33 8.76
CA HIS A 74 6.98 7.34 8.02
C HIS A 74 7.79 6.10 8.39
N GLY A 75 7.79 5.08 7.52
CA GLY A 75 8.37 3.77 7.81
C GLY A 75 7.35 2.72 8.24
N ASN A 76 7.83 1.67 8.89
CA ASN A 76 7.02 0.49 9.26
C ASN A 76 6.73 0.39 10.77
N ALA A 77 7.07 1.41 11.56
CA ALA A 77 6.87 1.36 13.00
C ALA A 77 5.38 1.25 13.36
N GLN A 78 5.04 0.29 14.21
CA GLN A 78 3.74 0.16 14.90
C GLN A 78 2.51 -0.13 14.01
N MET A 79 2.69 -0.56 12.74
CA MET A 79 1.55 -0.84 11.86
C MET A 79 0.88 -2.20 12.14
N ASP A 80 1.61 -3.17 12.70
CA ASP A 80 1.20 -4.58 12.73
C ASP A 80 -0.13 -4.80 13.45
N VAL A 81 -0.34 -4.11 14.58
CA VAL A 81 -1.57 -4.20 15.35
C VAL A 81 -2.75 -3.65 14.54
N VAL A 82 -2.60 -2.47 13.93
CA VAL A 82 -3.66 -1.85 13.14
C VAL A 82 -3.98 -2.70 11.91
N LEU A 83 -2.95 -3.23 11.25
CA LEU A 83 -3.11 -4.10 10.10
C LEU A 83 -3.91 -5.36 10.45
N ARG A 84 -3.53 -6.05 11.54
CA ARG A 84 -4.25 -7.26 11.98
C ARG A 84 -5.72 -6.94 12.29
N THR A 85 -5.98 -5.88 13.05
CA THR A 85 -7.36 -5.45 13.35
C THR A 85 -8.16 -5.18 12.07
N CYS A 86 -7.60 -4.48 11.08
CA CYS A 86 -8.30 -4.21 9.83
C CYS A 86 -8.62 -5.48 9.02
N ILE A 87 -7.74 -6.47 9.08
CA ILE A 87 -7.93 -7.76 8.41
C ILE A 87 -9.06 -8.55 9.09
N ASP A 88 -9.06 -8.61 10.43
CA ASP A 88 -10.07 -9.32 11.19
C ASP A 88 -11.46 -8.71 10.95
N GLU A 89 -11.58 -7.38 11.03
CA GLU A 89 -12.82 -6.64 10.70
C GLU A 89 -13.30 -6.92 9.27
N ALA A 90 -12.38 -7.05 8.31
CA ALA A 90 -12.71 -7.35 6.92
C ALA A 90 -13.15 -8.81 6.70
N ILE A 91 -12.64 -9.75 7.49
CA ILE A 91 -13.08 -11.15 7.48
C ILE A 91 -14.49 -11.25 8.06
N GLU A 92 -14.73 -10.63 9.22
CA GLU A 92 -16.05 -10.58 9.86
C GLU A 92 -17.11 -9.96 8.93
N ALA A 93 -16.79 -8.83 8.29
CA ALA A 93 -17.70 -8.15 7.36
C ALA A 93 -18.03 -8.98 6.11
N ARG A 94 -17.15 -9.92 5.71
CA ARG A 94 -17.41 -10.87 4.63
C ARG A 94 -18.24 -12.06 5.08
N GLY A 95 -18.00 -12.58 6.28
CA GLY A 95 -18.76 -13.69 6.87
C GLY A 95 -20.16 -13.30 7.34
N GLY A 96 -20.39 -12.02 7.67
CA GLY A 96 -21.71 -11.47 8.00
C GLY A 96 -22.58 -11.11 6.81
N ARG A 97 -22.09 -11.27 5.57
CA ARG A 97 -22.92 -11.32 4.36
C ARG A 97 -23.28 -12.78 4.10
N ASP A 98 -24.28 -13.27 4.83
CA ASP A 98 -25.03 -14.44 4.37
C ASP A 98 -25.73 -14.07 3.04
N PRO A 99 -25.77 -14.98 2.03
CA PRO A 99 -26.51 -14.78 0.78
C PRO A 99 -28.02 -14.65 0.99
#